data_AF-A0A821FRI0-F1
#
_entry.id   AF-A0A821FRI0-F1
#
_cell.length_a   1.000
_cell.length_b   1.000
_cell.length_c   1.000
_cell.angle_alpha   90.00
_cell.angle_beta   90.00
_cell.angle_gamma   90.00
#
_symmetry.space_group_name_H-M   'P 1'
#
loop_
_entity.id
_entity.type
_entity.pdbx_description
1 polymer ?
#
loop_
_entity_poly.entity_id
_entity_poly.type
_entity_poly.pdbx_seq_one_letter_code
_entity_poly.pdbx_strand_id
1 'polypeptide(L)'
;MYVEIPFIGNATKEFRNKITHLCNKLRPDLDIQFFMKQPPPPVVQMLYQTKDPIDKKMKSDVVHSIKCTKCQHSYIGKTERQCVKRLHEHGAPKSSSGQQQQQ
;
A
#
# COMPACT_ATOMS: atom_id res chain seq x y z
N MET A 1 -21.75 25.40 -16.94
CA MET A 1 -22.05 24.37 -15.91
C MET A 1 -20.83 23.50 -15.72
N TYR A 2 -20.43 23.24 -14.48
CA TYR A 2 -19.25 22.44 -14.16
C TYR A 2 -19.64 21.04 -13.68
N VAL A 3 -18.99 20.01 -14.23
CA VAL A 3 -19.22 18.61 -13.84
C VAL A 3 -17.90 18.01 -13.37
N GLU A 4 -17.87 17.58 -12.11
CA GLU A 4 -16.73 16.87 -11.54
C GLU A 4 -16.73 15.41 -12.01
N ILE A 5 -15.60 14.94 -12.53
CA ILE A 5 -15.44 13.51 -12.84
C ILE A 5 -14.40 12.88 -11.89
N PRO A 6 -14.76 11.84 -11.12
CA PRO A 6 -13.90 11.28 -10.07
C PRO A 6 -12.72 10.44 -10.58
N PHE A 7 -12.73 9.94 -11.82
CA PHE A 7 -11.73 8.98 -12.31
C PHE A 7 -11.17 9.34 -13.68
N ILE A 8 -9.90 9.01 -13.91
CA ILE A 8 -9.21 9.15 -15.19
C ILE A 8 -9.20 7.79 -15.90
N GLY A 9 -9.71 7.72 -17.13
CA GLY A 9 -9.69 6.50 -17.94
C GLY A 9 -10.51 6.58 -19.21
N ASN A 10 -10.51 5.49 -20.00
CA ASN A 10 -11.24 5.41 -21.26
C ASN A 10 -12.76 5.56 -21.08
N ALA A 11 -13.33 4.94 -20.03
CA ALA A 11 -14.75 5.06 -19.70
C ALA A 11 -15.17 6.52 -19.43
N THR A 12 -14.33 7.28 -18.73
CA THR A 12 -14.54 8.70 -18.47
C THR A 12 -14.56 9.53 -19.77
N LYS A 13 -13.67 9.21 -20.71
CA LYS A 13 -13.60 9.90 -22.01
C LYS A 13 -14.85 9.65 -22.83
N GLU A 14 -15.35 8.42 -22.86
CA GLU A 14 -16.61 8.08 -23.53
C GLU A 14 -17.80 8.78 -22.88
N PHE A 15 -17.88 8.78 -21.55
CA PHE A 15 -18.93 9.47 -20.82
C PHE A 15 -18.97 10.96 -21.14
N ARG A 16 -17.80 11.63 -21.10
CA ARG A 16 -17.65 13.04 -21.48
C ARG A 16 -18.20 13.31 -22.88
N ASN A 17 -17.79 12.51 -23.86
CA ASN A 17 -18.22 12.69 -25.25
C ASN A 17 -19.74 12.51 -25.40
N LYS A 18 -20.33 11.52 -24.73
CA LYS A 18 -21.78 11.27 -24.76
C LYS A 18 -22.56 12.44 -24.14
N ILE A 19 -22.14 12.96 -22.99
CA ILE A 19 -22.79 14.09 -22.32
C ILE A 19 -22.66 15.36 -23.16
N THR A 20 -21.45 15.66 -23.67
CA THR A 20 -21.24 16.82 -24.54
C THR A 20 -22.14 16.76 -25.78
N HIS A 21 -22.24 15.59 -26.42
CA HIS A 21 -23.12 15.41 -27.58
C HIS A 21 -24.60 15.62 -27.22
N LEU A 22 -25.05 15.05 -26.10
CA LEU A 22 -26.43 15.21 -25.61
C LEU A 22 -26.76 16.69 -25.34
N CYS A 23 -25.85 17.41 -24.69
CA CYS A 23 -26.08 18.81 -24.35
C CYS A 23 -26.09 19.71 -25.57
N ASN A 24 -25.18 19.51 -26.53
CA ASN A 24 -25.22 20.24 -27.80
C ASN A 24 -26.53 20.01 -28.57
N LYS A 25 -27.14 18.83 -28.43
CA LYS A 25 -28.41 18.48 -29.09
C LYS A 25 -29.63 19.09 -28.40
N LEU A 26 -29.67 19.08 -27.06
CA LEU A 26 -30.85 19.51 -26.29
C LEU A 26 -30.81 20.99 -25.91
N ARG A 27 -29.62 21.50 -25.58
CA ARG A 27 -29.39 22.83 -24.99
C ARG A 27 -28.02 23.36 -25.44
N PRO A 28 -27.90 23.86 -26.68
CA PRO A 28 -26.64 24.41 -27.19
C PRO A 28 -26.21 25.70 -26.47
N ASP A 29 -27.12 26.32 -25.72
CA ASP A 29 -26.84 27.45 -24.83
C ASP A 29 -26.04 27.07 -23.58
N LEU A 30 -25.94 25.77 -23.26
CA LEU A 30 -25.32 25.28 -22.05
C LEU A 30 -23.84 24.89 -22.30
N ASP A 31 -22.91 25.75 -21.90
CA ASP A 31 -21.48 25.42 -21.89
C ASP A 31 -21.16 24.48 -20.72
N ILE A 32 -20.76 23.24 -21.00
CA ILE A 32 -20.39 22.24 -19.99
C ILE A 32 -18.87 22.08 -19.94
N GLN A 33 -18.31 22.34 -18.77
CA GLN A 33 -16.89 22.15 -18.50
C GLN A 33 -16.71 21.01 -17.51
N PHE A 34 -15.92 20.02 -17.93
CA PHE A 34 -15.55 18.89 -17.09
C PHE A 34 -14.21 19.18 -16.44
N PHE A 35 -14.17 19.07 -15.13
CA PHE A 35 -12.93 19.17 -14.38
C PHE A 35 -12.69 17.88 -13.61
N MET A 36 -11.42 17.58 -13.41
CA MET A 36 -11.00 16.37 -12.70
C MET A 36 -10.70 16.74 -11.27
N LYS A 37 -11.13 15.91 -10.33
CA LYS A 37 -10.62 15.99 -8.97
C LYS A 37 -9.15 15.62 -9.02
N GLN A 38 -8.27 16.62 -8.93
CA GLN A 38 -6.85 16.32 -8.81
C GLN A 38 -6.64 15.58 -7.48
N PRO A 39 -5.92 14.43 -7.48
CA PRO A 39 -5.46 13.89 -6.22
C PRO A 39 -4.62 14.99 -5.54
N PRO A 40 -4.76 15.16 -4.20
CA PRO A 40 -3.97 16.16 -3.50
C PRO A 40 -2.48 15.94 -3.82
N PRO A 41 -1.70 17.03 -3.97
CA PRO A 41 -0.26 16.90 -4.15
C PRO A 41 0.29 15.93 -3.10
N PRO A 42 1.20 15.01 -3.46
CA PRO A 42 1.81 14.13 -2.47
C PRO A 42 2.42 15.03 -1.40
N VAL A 43 1.88 14.94 -0.18
CA VAL A 43 2.44 15.65 0.97
C VAL A 43 3.91 15.26 1.09
N VAL A 44 4.77 16.19 1.51
CA VAL A 44 6.23 15.97 1.62
C VAL A 44 6.55 14.68 2.40
N GLN A 45 5.70 14.31 3.37
CA GLN A 45 5.77 13.06 4.13
C GLN A 45 5.66 11.77 3.28
N MET A 46 5.02 11.83 2.12
CA MET A 46 4.96 10.72 1.16
C MET A 46 6.21 10.63 0.27
N LEU A 47 6.98 11.72 0.15
CA LEU A 47 8.21 11.76 -0.64
C LEU A 47 9.43 11.30 0.16
N TYR A 48 9.39 11.46 1.49
CA TYR A 48 10.47 11.07 2.39
C TYR A 48 9.93 10.19 3.51
N GLN A 49 10.42 8.96 3.58
CA GLN A 49 10.16 8.09 4.73
C GLN A 49 10.73 8.78 5.98
N THR A 50 9.86 9.14 6.93
CA THR A 50 10.26 9.87 8.14
C THR A 50 11.12 9.03 9.09
N LYS A 51 11.16 7.70 8.90
CA LYS A 51 11.90 6.75 9.72
C LYS A 51 12.51 5.65 8.86
N ASP A 52 13.66 5.17 9.28
CA ASP A 52 14.29 4.00 8.69
C ASP A 52 13.40 2.75 8.86
N PRO A 53 13.37 1.86 7.87
CA PRO A 53 12.62 0.62 7.97
C PRO A 53 13.16 -0.25 9.11
N ILE A 54 12.26 -0.73 9.97
CA ILE A 54 12.60 -1.63 11.07
C ILE A 54 12.87 -3.03 10.50
N ASP A 55 14.01 -3.62 10.84
CA ASP A 55 14.36 -5.00 10.50
C ASP A 55 13.25 -5.97 10.95
N LYS A 56 12.96 -6.99 10.15
CA LYS A 56 11.90 -7.98 10.38
C LYS A 56 12.01 -8.64 11.75
N LYS A 57 13.23 -8.88 12.24
CA LYS A 57 13.49 -9.48 13.56
C LYS A 57 13.09 -8.56 14.72
N MET A 58 13.12 -7.25 14.49
CA MET A 58 12.81 -6.22 15.50
C MET A 58 11.34 -5.80 15.49
N LYS A 59 10.52 -6.31 14.55
CA LYS A 59 9.07 -6.05 14.50
C LYS A 59 8.34 -6.77 15.62
N SER A 60 7.34 -6.09 16.20
CA SER A 60 6.37 -6.60 17.18
C SER A 60 5.02 -6.83 16.51
N ASP A 61 4.13 -7.58 17.18
CA ASP A 61 2.80 -7.94 16.66
C ASP A 61 2.84 -8.56 15.26
N VAL A 62 3.64 -9.63 15.14
CA VAL A 62 3.88 -10.31 13.86
C VAL A 62 3.56 -11.80 13.95
N VAL A 63 3.16 -12.36 12.81
CA VAL A 63 3.12 -13.80 12.57
C VAL A 63 4.47 -14.24 12.00
N HIS A 64 5.04 -15.32 12.53
CA HIS A 64 6.30 -15.90 12.10
C HIS A 64 6.14 -17.39 11.79
N SER A 65 7.02 -17.91 10.93
CA SER A 65 7.10 -19.32 10.56
C SER A 65 8.51 -19.85 10.82
N ILE A 66 8.62 -20.99 11.48
CA ILE A 66 9.86 -21.73 11.70
C ILE A 66 9.77 -23.02 10.89
N LYS A 67 10.65 -23.18 9.90
CA LYS A 67 10.71 -24.41 9.09
C LYS A 67 11.65 -25.40 9.74
N CYS A 68 11.23 -26.66 9.83
CA CYS A 68 12.13 -27.74 10.23
C CYS A 68 13.15 -27.99 9.12
N THR A 69 14.41 -28.19 9.48
CA THR A 69 15.48 -28.50 8.50
C THR A 69 15.49 -29.98 8.11
N LYS A 70 14.92 -30.86 8.94
CA LYS A 70 14.95 -32.32 8.76
C LYS A 70 13.68 -32.88 8.13
N CYS A 71 12.58 -32.12 8.10
CA CYS A 71 11.31 -32.55 7.52
C CYS A 71 10.54 -31.37 6.91
N GLN A 72 9.52 -31.65 6.10
CA GLN A 72 8.73 -30.61 5.41
C GLN A 72 7.70 -29.90 6.31
N HIS A 73 7.80 -30.02 7.63
CA HIS A 73 6.86 -29.37 8.55
C HIS A 73 7.33 -27.96 8.93
N SER A 74 6.37 -27.09 9.21
CA SER A 74 6.61 -25.74 9.69
C SER A 74 5.72 -25.41 10.89
N TYR A 75 6.30 -24.78 11.90
CA TYR A 75 5.57 -24.17 13.01
C TYR A 75 5.21 -22.72 12.67
N ILE A 76 3.95 -22.34 12.84
CA ILE A 76 3.46 -20.98 12.63
C ILE A 76 2.97 -20.44 13.98
N GLY A 77 3.44 -19.26 14.36
CA GLY A 77 3.05 -18.62 15.62
C GLY A 77 2.86 -17.12 15.48
N LYS A 78 2.08 -16.53 16.40
CA LYS A 78 1.96 -15.08 16.57
C LYS A 78 2.71 -14.61 17.81
N THR A 79 3.17 -13.36 17.82
CA THR A 79 3.80 -12.74 18.99
C THR A 79 3.50 -11.24 19.03
N GLU A 80 3.07 -10.75 20.18
CA GLU A 80 2.93 -9.30 20.45
C GLU A 80 4.29 -8.64 20.74
N ARG A 81 5.27 -9.42 21.22
CA ARG A 81 6.64 -8.96 21.48
C ARG A 81 7.48 -8.97 20.20
N GLN A 82 8.65 -8.30 20.23
CA GLN A 82 9.63 -8.34 19.13
C GLN A 82 9.94 -9.79 18.72
N CYS A 83 9.88 -10.05 17.40
CA CYS A 83 10.05 -11.38 16.81
C CYS A 83 11.33 -12.08 17.29
N VAL A 84 12.45 -11.36 17.40
CA VAL A 84 13.73 -11.87 17.90
C VAL A 84 13.63 -12.49 19.29
N LYS A 85 12.83 -11.91 20.20
CA LYS A 85 12.64 -12.46 21.55
C LYS A 85 11.92 -13.81 21.47
N ARG A 86 10.85 -13.88 20.68
CA ARG A 86 10.10 -15.12 20.49
C ARG A 86 10.93 -16.20 19.83
N LEU A 87 11.78 -15.84 18.86
CA LEU A 87 12.71 -16.78 18.23
C LEU A 87 13.74 -17.32 19.21
N HIS A 88 14.30 -16.49 20.10
CA HIS A 88 15.22 -16.96 21.15
C HIS A 88 14.54 -17.89 22.16
N GLU A 89 13.28 -17.65 22.51
CA GLU A 89 12.49 -18.58 23.35
C GLU A 89 12.32 -19.95 22.67
N HIS A 90 12.25 -19.97 21.34
CA HIS A 90 12.25 -21.20 20.51
C HIS A 90 13.66 -21.73 20.20
N GLY A 91 14.69 -21.28 20.92
CA GLY A 91 16.05 -21.81 20.82
C GLY A 91 16.89 -21.22 19.68
N ALA A 92 16.47 -20.12 19.05
CA ALA A 92 17.34 -19.42 18.11
C ALA A 92 18.59 -18.88 18.83
N PRO A 93 19.77 -18.92 18.18
CA PRO A 93 21.00 -18.42 18.80
C PRO A 93 20.86 -16.92 19.08
N LYS A 94 21.23 -16.52 20.29
CA LYS A 94 21.37 -15.10 20.64
C LYS A 94 22.58 -14.58 19.88
N SER A 95 22.37 -13.95 18.73
CA SER A 95 23.47 -13.28 18.04
C SER A 95 24.00 -12.20 18.99
N SER A 96 25.22 -12.35 19.49
CA SER A 96 26.01 -11.24 19.99
C SER A 96 26.16 -10.26 18.84
N SER A 97 25.33 -9.22 18.83
CA SER A 97 25.48 -7.99 18.04
C SER A 97 26.19 -8.14 16.69
N GLY A 98 25.39 -8.28 15.63
CA GLY A 98 25.79 -7.84 14.28
C GLY A 98 26.30 -8.91 13.33
N GLN A 99 25.42 -9.78 12.80
CA GLN A 99 25.57 -10.27 11.43
C GLN A 99 24.19 -10.36 10.77
N GLN A 100 23.95 -9.44 9.83
CA GLN A 100 22.88 -9.52 8.86
C GLN A 100 23.17 -10.72 7.94
N GLN A 101 22.43 -11.81 8.08
CA GLN A 101 22.33 -12.80 7.00
C GLN A 101 21.17 -12.38 6.11
N GLN A 102 21.53 -11.75 4.99
CA GLN A 102 20.68 -11.56 3.82
C GLN A 102 20.30 -12.94 3.24
N GLN A 103 19.10 -12.98 2.68
CA GLN A 103 18.54 -14.11 1.93
C GLN A 103 19.38 -14.42 0.68
#